data_AF-A0A2A5W8N6-F1
#
_entry.id   AF-A0A2A5W8N6-F1
#
_cell.length_a   1.000
_cell.length_b   1.000
_cell.length_c   1.000
_cell.angle_alpha   90.00
_cell.angle_beta   90.00
_cell.angle_gamma   90.00
#
_symmetry.space_group_name_H-M   'P 1'
#
loop_
_entity.id
_entity.type
_entity.pdbx_description
1 polymer ?
#
loop_
_entity_poly.entity_id
_entity_poly.type
_entity_poly.pdbx_seq_one_letter_code
_entity_poly.pdbx_strand_id
1 'polypeptide(L)'
;MPKTWYVIGSCKKLSRPMINSTTAQSLRSLVRTPRNLMNATIELTNASAASWTPDIQDCRLWINKALQEISSGKNYTISLRFVNKDESSQLNSEYRGKYRATNVLSFPTNFTTEMLAGLDSIPLGDIVICPQIVSEEAELQSKLLKAHWAHLMIHGVLHLSGFDHESDAAAAQMESYEINTLEKLGFPNPYLIG
;
A
#
# COMPACT_ATOMS: atom_id res chain seq x y z
N MET A 1 28.34 -24.17 -40.32
CA MET A 1 29.41 -25.12 -39.93
C MET A 1 29.62 -25.03 -38.43
N PRO A 2 29.30 -26.06 -37.63
CA PRO A 2 29.63 -26.10 -36.21
C PRO A 2 30.93 -26.90 -35.99
N LYS A 3 31.73 -26.54 -34.98
CA LYS A 3 32.82 -27.38 -34.48
C LYS A 3 32.68 -27.56 -32.97
N THR A 4 32.22 -28.75 -32.60
CA THR A 4 32.47 -29.45 -31.34
C THR A 4 33.92 -29.92 -31.28
N TRP A 5 34.55 -29.89 -30.10
CA TRP A 5 35.56 -30.88 -29.68
C TRP A 5 35.47 -31.16 -28.17
N TYR A 6 35.41 -32.47 -27.88
CA TYR A 6 35.55 -33.18 -26.62
C TYR A 6 37.02 -33.18 -26.12
N VAL A 7 37.28 -33.54 -24.86
CA VAL A 7 38.10 -34.73 -24.49
C VAL A 7 38.02 -35.02 -22.97
N ILE A 8 38.12 -36.32 -22.71
CA ILE A 8 37.85 -37.15 -21.54
C ILE A 8 39.16 -37.40 -20.75
N GLY A 9 39.10 -37.74 -19.46
CA GLY A 9 40.24 -38.33 -18.75
C GLY A 9 39.93 -38.84 -17.34
N SER A 10 39.76 -40.16 -17.21
CA SER A 10 39.58 -40.91 -15.96
C SER A 10 40.91 -41.48 -15.43
N CYS A 11 41.11 -41.62 -14.10
CA CYS A 11 41.58 -42.88 -13.45
C CYS A 11 41.75 -42.85 -11.91
N LYS A 12 41.11 -43.84 -11.25
CA LYS A 12 41.51 -44.72 -10.11
C LYS A 12 41.74 -44.23 -8.65
N LYS A 13 40.76 -44.65 -7.82
CA LYS A 13 40.75 -45.33 -6.48
C LYS A 13 42.00 -45.29 -5.55
N LEU A 14 41.74 -45.08 -4.24
CA LEU A 14 42.28 -45.89 -3.12
C LEU A 14 41.50 -45.69 -1.79
N SER A 15 41.23 -46.83 -1.14
CA SER A 15 40.97 -47.16 0.29
C SER A 15 40.18 -46.27 1.28
N ARG A 16 39.20 -46.89 1.96
CA ARG A 16 38.51 -46.46 3.20
C ARG A 16 39.42 -46.56 4.45
N PRO A 17 39.04 -45.86 5.54
CA PRO A 17 38.60 -46.60 6.73
C PRO A 17 37.27 -46.09 7.34
N MET A 18 36.60 -46.98 8.07
CA MET A 18 35.43 -46.73 8.93
C MET A 18 35.87 -46.16 10.28
N ILE A 19 35.18 -45.14 10.79
CA ILE A 19 35.05 -44.89 12.24
C ILE A 19 33.64 -44.38 12.52
N ASN A 20 32.96 -45.04 13.45
CA ASN A 20 31.62 -44.73 13.95
C ASN A 20 31.65 -43.53 14.91
N SER A 21 30.58 -42.71 14.90
CA SER A 21 29.76 -42.37 16.08
C SER A 21 29.03 -41.02 15.91
N THR A 22 27.70 -41.12 15.86
CA THR A 22 26.77 -40.45 16.78
C THR A 22 26.81 -38.91 16.88
N THR A 23 25.82 -38.29 16.23
CA THR A 23 25.12 -37.06 16.62
C THR A 23 25.85 -35.72 16.47
N ALA A 24 26.00 -35.24 15.23
CA ALA A 24 26.06 -33.80 14.95
C ALA A 24 24.61 -33.29 14.80
N GLN A 25 24.01 -32.91 15.93
CA GLN A 25 22.69 -32.29 15.96
C GLN A 25 22.76 -30.94 15.23
N SER A 26 21.98 -30.86 14.16
CA SER A 26 21.78 -29.71 13.30
C SER A 26 21.65 -28.41 14.09
N LEU A 27 22.64 -27.52 13.95
CA LEU A 27 22.45 -26.08 14.15
C LEU A 27 21.50 -25.58 13.04
N ARG A 28 20.20 -25.86 13.21
CA ARG A 28 19.16 -25.07 12.55
C ARG A 28 19.30 -23.68 13.14
N SER A 29 19.85 -22.77 12.34
CA SER A 29 19.66 -21.35 12.54
C SER A 29 18.17 -21.14 12.76
N LEU A 30 17.80 -20.75 13.98
CA LEU A 30 16.50 -20.17 14.25
C LEU A 30 16.47 -18.88 13.44
N VAL A 31 15.96 -18.96 12.20
CA VAL A 31 15.52 -17.80 11.43
C VAL A 31 14.38 -17.19 12.24
N ARG A 32 14.76 -16.30 13.15
CA ARG A 32 13.87 -15.50 13.95
C ARG A 32 13.26 -14.48 13.01
N THR A 33 12.12 -14.83 12.40
CA THR A 33 11.26 -13.83 11.75
C THR A 33 10.02 -13.65 12.62
N PRO A 34 9.98 -12.63 13.49
CA PRO A 34 8.72 -11.93 13.65
C PRO A 34 8.61 -11.04 12.41
N ARG A 35 7.98 -11.55 11.35
CA ARG A 35 7.43 -10.65 10.32
C ARG A 35 6.30 -9.94 11.05
N ASN A 36 6.59 -8.78 11.63
CA ASN A 36 5.58 -7.89 12.18
C ASN A 36 4.66 -7.57 11.01
N LEU A 37 3.55 -8.30 10.91
CA LEU A 37 2.50 -8.05 9.95
C LEU A 37 1.87 -6.74 10.39
N MET A 38 2.37 -5.63 9.85
CA MET A 38 1.70 -4.35 9.98
C MET A 38 0.31 -4.54 9.41
N ASN A 39 -0.70 -4.46 10.27
CA ASN A 39 -2.08 -4.66 9.86
C ASN A 39 -2.82 -3.34 10.07
N ALA A 40 -3.15 -2.67 8.96
CA ALA A 40 -4.22 -1.71 8.98
C ALA A 40 -5.54 -2.44 9.19
N THR A 41 -6.26 -2.10 10.26
CA THR A 41 -7.67 -2.44 10.39
C THR A 41 -8.47 -1.47 9.52
N ILE A 42 -9.20 -2.00 8.55
CA ILE A 42 -9.98 -1.22 7.59
C ILE A 42 -11.46 -1.49 7.79
N GLU A 43 -12.19 -0.43 8.08
CA GLU A 43 -13.64 -0.44 8.20
C GLU A 43 -14.23 0.18 6.92
N LEU A 44 -14.62 -0.68 5.98
CA LEU A 44 -15.19 -0.24 4.70
C LEU A 44 -16.72 -0.17 4.78
N THR A 45 -17.27 1.03 4.53
CA THR A 45 -18.70 1.24 4.26
C THR A 45 -18.87 1.71 2.82
N ASN A 46 -19.66 0.97 2.03
CA ASN A 46 -19.98 1.37 0.66
C ASN A 46 -21.46 1.76 0.54
N ALA A 47 -21.71 3.07 0.37
CA ALA A 47 -23.03 3.64 0.12
C ALA A 47 -23.20 4.11 -1.34
N SER A 48 -22.22 3.83 -2.20
CA SER A 48 -22.24 4.25 -3.60
C SER A 48 -23.01 3.28 -4.50
N ALA A 49 -23.65 3.83 -5.53
CA ALA A 49 -24.31 3.05 -6.59
C ALA A 49 -23.41 2.84 -7.83
N ALA A 50 -22.10 3.01 -7.70
CA ALA A 50 -21.18 2.88 -8.84
C ALA A 50 -21.10 1.45 -9.40
N SER A 51 -20.83 1.36 -10.70
CA SER A 51 -20.74 0.10 -11.44
C SER A 51 -19.60 -0.80 -10.97
N TRP A 52 -18.51 -0.21 -10.48
CA TRP A 52 -17.38 -0.94 -9.93
C TRP A 52 -16.69 -0.15 -8.80
N THR A 53 -16.31 -0.88 -7.76
CA THR A 53 -15.44 -0.42 -6.66
C THR A 53 -14.47 -1.54 -6.30
N PRO A 54 -13.26 -1.24 -5.80
CA PRO A 54 -12.37 -2.26 -5.28
C PRO A 54 -13.01 -3.02 -4.11
N ASP A 55 -12.67 -4.30 -3.98
CA ASP A 55 -13.05 -5.07 -2.81
C ASP A 55 -12.17 -4.73 -1.60
N ILE A 56 -12.54 -5.25 -0.42
CA ILE A 56 -11.80 -4.98 0.81
C ILE A 56 -10.35 -5.52 0.78
N GLN A 57 -10.05 -6.54 -0.02
CA GLN A 57 -8.70 -7.11 -0.11
C GLN A 57 -7.79 -6.22 -0.94
N ASP A 58 -8.28 -5.70 -2.06
CA ASP A 58 -7.60 -4.68 -2.85
C ASP A 58 -7.34 -3.43 -1.98
N CYS A 59 -8.35 -2.95 -1.25
CA CYS A 59 -8.20 -1.81 -0.34
C CYS A 59 -7.13 -2.06 0.73
N ARG A 60 -7.17 -3.23 1.37
CA ARG A 60 -6.16 -3.65 2.37
C ARG A 60 -4.76 -3.71 1.79
N LEU A 61 -4.62 -4.25 0.59
CA LEU A 61 -3.33 -4.36 -0.06
C LEU A 61 -2.72 -2.98 -0.29
N TRP A 62 -3.48 -2.04 -0.86
CA TRP A 62 -2.97 -0.70 -1.18
C TRP A 62 -2.65 0.12 0.06
N ILE A 63 -3.54 0.12 1.05
CA ILE A 63 -3.34 0.85 2.31
C ILE A 63 -2.14 0.29 3.08
N ASN A 64 -2.03 -1.04 3.21
CA ASN A 64 -0.88 -1.63 3.90
C ASN A 64 0.43 -1.35 3.16
N LYS A 65 0.41 -1.27 1.83
CA LYS A 65 1.61 -0.91 1.06
C LYS A 65 2.01 0.53 1.27
N ALA A 66 1.06 1.48 1.25
CA ALA A 66 1.35 2.88 1.57
C ALA A 66 1.95 3.04 2.98
N LEU A 67 1.35 2.39 3.99
CA LEU A 67 1.81 2.47 5.38
C LEU A 67 3.22 1.87 5.57
N GLN A 68 3.56 0.82 4.82
CA GLN A 68 4.89 0.20 4.86
C GLN A 68 6.00 1.14 4.35
N GLU A 69 5.68 2.11 3.49
CA GLU A 69 6.67 3.08 2.98
C GLU A 69 7.01 4.18 3.98
N ILE A 70 6.06 4.54 4.85
CA ILE A 70 6.15 5.74 5.69
C ILE A 70 6.31 5.42 7.19
N SER A 71 5.99 4.20 7.61
CA SER A 71 6.04 3.83 9.02
C SER A 71 6.54 2.40 9.21
N SER A 72 7.17 2.17 10.37
CA SER A 72 7.57 0.83 10.79
C SER A 72 7.08 0.53 12.20
N GLY A 73 6.45 -0.64 12.35
CA GLY A 73 6.23 -1.27 13.65
C GLY A 73 5.02 -0.79 14.44
N LYS A 74 4.02 -0.17 13.81
CA LYS A 74 2.75 0.21 14.45
C LYS A 74 1.55 -0.41 13.73
N ASN A 75 0.49 -0.68 14.48
CA ASN A 75 -0.82 -1.02 13.93
C ASN A 75 -1.63 0.27 13.76
N TYR A 76 -2.44 0.30 12.71
CA TYR A 76 -3.25 1.47 12.37
C TYR A 76 -4.70 1.08 12.14
N THR A 77 -5.62 2.00 12.42
CA THR A 77 -7.04 1.87 12.06
C THR A 77 -7.40 2.99 11.11
N ILE A 78 -8.02 2.65 9.98
CA ILE A 78 -8.50 3.59 8.97
C ILE A 78 -9.95 3.25 8.64
N SER A 79 -10.83 4.24 8.65
CA SER A 79 -12.18 4.07 8.11
C SER A 79 -12.18 4.44 6.63
N LEU A 80 -12.78 3.59 5.81
CA LEU A 80 -12.91 3.83 4.37
C LEU A 80 -14.39 3.93 4.02
N ARG A 81 -14.80 5.03 3.39
CA ARG A 81 -16.20 5.26 3.03
C ARG A 81 -16.32 5.58 1.55
N PHE A 82 -17.15 4.81 0.84
CA PHE A 82 -17.51 5.13 -0.54
C PHE A 82 -18.87 5.81 -0.56
N VAL A 83 -18.93 7.00 -1.16
CA VAL A 83 -20.09 7.89 -1.13
C VAL A 83 -20.53 8.31 -2.53
N ASN A 84 -21.75 8.81 -2.66
CA ASN A 84 -22.25 9.40 -3.91
C ASN A 84 -21.79 10.86 -4.06
N LYS A 85 -22.00 11.45 -5.24
CA LYS A 85 -21.61 12.83 -5.54
C LYS A 85 -22.23 13.85 -4.59
N ASP A 86 -23.49 13.65 -4.20
CA ASP A 86 -24.20 14.57 -3.31
C ASP A 86 -23.55 14.63 -1.93
N GLU A 87 -23.28 13.47 -1.31
CA GLU A 87 -22.60 13.37 -0.02
C GLU A 87 -21.15 13.86 -0.11
N SER A 88 -20.42 13.52 -1.19
CA SER A 88 -19.08 14.07 -1.43
C SER A 88 -19.09 15.59 -1.51
N SER A 89 -20.04 16.19 -2.23
CA SER A 89 -20.19 17.63 -2.35
C SER A 89 -20.57 18.29 -1.02
N GLN A 90 -21.44 17.65 -0.24
CA GLN A 90 -21.80 18.12 1.09
C GLN A 90 -20.58 18.15 2.01
N LEU A 91 -19.83 17.06 2.09
CA LEU A 91 -18.61 16.98 2.91
C LEU A 91 -17.54 17.98 2.46
N ASN A 92 -17.34 18.14 1.15
CA ASN A 92 -16.38 19.10 0.62
C ASN A 92 -16.80 20.55 0.93
N SER A 93 -18.11 20.83 0.94
CA SER A 93 -18.65 22.12 1.35
C SER A 93 -18.41 22.37 2.85
N GLU A 94 -18.81 21.43 3.69
CA GLU A 94 -18.77 21.57 5.16
C GLU A 94 -17.33 21.70 5.69
N TYR A 95 -16.41 20.89 5.18
CA TYR A 95 -15.04 20.80 5.72
C TYR A 95 -14.00 21.58 4.93
N ARG A 96 -14.24 21.91 3.65
CA ARG A 96 -13.28 22.62 2.79
C ARG A 96 -13.85 23.90 2.18
N GLY A 97 -15.12 24.23 2.41
CA GLY A 97 -15.78 25.41 1.81
C GLY A 97 -15.95 25.33 0.29
N LYS A 98 -15.92 24.12 -0.29
CA LYS A 98 -15.97 23.90 -1.74
C LYS A 98 -17.28 23.23 -2.15
N TYR A 99 -18.14 23.98 -2.84
CA TYR A 99 -19.47 23.53 -3.30
C TYR A 99 -19.41 22.66 -4.57
N ARG A 100 -18.64 21.57 -4.54
CA ARG A 100 -18.55 20.59 -5.61
C ARG A 100 -18.15 19.21 -5.07
N ALA A 101 -18.60 18.15 -5.72
CA ALA A 101 -18.08 16.81 -5.46
C ALA A 101 -16.58 16.73 -5.80
N THR A 102 -15.87 15.86 -5.10
CA THR A 102 -14.46 15.54 -5.35
C THR A 102 -14.22 14.04 -5.31
N ASN A 103 -13.09 13.61 -5.85
CA ASN A 103 -12.69 12.21 -5.92
C ASN A 103 -12.38 11.59 -4.55
N VAL A 104 -11.56 12.25 -3.72
CA VAL A 104 -11.15 11.80 -2.38
C VAL A 104 -11.12 12.96 -1.38
N LEU A 105 -11.48 12.67 -0.13
CA LEU A 105 -11.32 13.53 1.04
C LEU A 105 -10.67 12.71 2.16
N SER A 106 -9.66 13.28 2.82
CA SER A 106 -9.02 12.70 3.99
C SER A 106 -9.28 13.53 5.25
N PHE A 107 -9.67 12.86 6.32
CA PHE A 107 -9.97 13.44 7.63
C PHE A 107 -9.02 12.83 8.68
N PRO A 108 -7.83 13.42 8.90
CA PRO A 108 -6.89 12.92 9.89
C PRO A 108 -7.45 13.07 11.30
N THR A 109 -7.14 12.10 12.17
CA THR A 109 -7.53 12.19 13.57
C THR A 109 -6.49 12.96 14.38
N ASN A 110 -6.96 13.88 15.23
CA ASN A 110 -6.11 14.69 16.09
C ASN A 110 -6.11 14.13 17.52
N PHE A 111 -5.34 13.06 17.75
CA PHE A 111 -5.12 12.52 19.10
C PHE A 111 -3.77 12.95 19.65
N THR A 112 -3.73 13.26 20.96
CA THR A 112 -2.47 13.52 21.66
C THR A 112 -1.73 12.21 21.95
N THR A 113 -0.42 12.29 22.14
CA THR A 113 0.42 11.12 22.51
C THR A 113 -0.10 10.40 23.75
N GLU A 114 -0.67 11.14 24.71
CA GLU A 114 -1.27 10.58 25.93
C GLU A 114 -2.55 9.79 25.63
N MET A 115 -3.38 10.25 24.69
CA MET A 115 -4.60 9.53 24.27
C MET A 115 -4.29 8.27 23.47
N LEU A 116 -3.15 8.24 22.77
CA LEU A 116 -2.67 7.05 22.06
C LEU A 116 -1.98 6.06 23.00
N ALA A 117 -1.63 6.48 24.23
CA ALA A 117 -0.94 5.62 25.19
C ALA A 117 -1.87 4.48 25.64
N GLY A 118 -1.50 3.24 25.31
CA GLY A 118 -2.26 2.05 25.67
C GLY A 118 -3.26 1.56 24.61
N LEU A 119 -3.31 2.19 23.43
CA LEU A 119 -4.05 1.64 22.30
C LEU A 119 -3.21 0.60 21.55
N ASP A 120 -3.83 -0.53 21.21
CA ASP A 120 -3.20 -1.58 20.40
C ASP A 120 -3.04 -1.18 18.92
N SER A 121 -3.79 -0.16 18.48
CA SER A 121 -3.81 0.39 17.12
C SER A 121 -4.03 1.90 17.16
N ILE A 122 -3.32 2.63 16.29
CA ILE A 122 -3.45 4.08 16.15
C ILE A 122 -4.53 4.40 15.12
N PRO A 123 -5.64 5.06 15.50
CA PRO A 123 -6.62 5.56 14.54
C PRO A 123 -6.02 6.72 13.72
N LEU A 124 -5.84 6.51 12.42
CA LEU A 124 -5.34 7.55 11.51
C LEU A 124 -6.45 8.48 11.04
N GLY A 125 -7.67 7.97 10.90
CA GLY A 125 -8.85 8.75 10.52
C GLY A 125 -9.58 8.14 9.32
N ASP A 126 -10.27 9.01 8.58
CA ASP A 126 -11.23 8.60 7.57
C ASP A 126 -10.78 8.99 6.16
N ILE A 127 -10.91 8.06 5.22
CA ILE A 127 -10.79 8.31 3.78
C ILE A 127 -12.18 8.16 3.17
N VAL A 128 -12.67 9.23 2.56
CA VAL A 128 -13.95 9.25 1.84
C VAL A 128 -13.68 9.36 0.36
N ILE A 129 -14.17 8.41 -0.44
CA ILE A 129 -13.98 8.37 -1.90
C ILE A 129 -15.33 8.41 -2.59
N CYS A 130 -15.44 9.16 -3.70
CA CYS A 130 -16.61 9.15 -4.58
C CYS A 130 -16.34 8.33 -5.85
N PRO A 131 -16.78 7.05 -5.91
CA PRO A 131 -16.49 6.16 -7.04
C PRO A 131 -16.85 6.73 -8.43
N GLN A 132 -17.94 7.50 -8.52
CA GLN A 132 -18.39 8.09 -9.78
C GLN A 132 -17.37 9.08 -10.33
N ILE A 133 -16.84 9.96 -9.48
CA ILE A 133 -15.82 10.93 -9.88
C ILE A 133 -14.51 10.21 -10.22
N VAL A 134 -14.13 9.17 -9.46
CA VAL A 134 -12.94 8.36 -9.77
C VAL A 134 -13.06 7.70 -11.14
N SER A 135 -14.23 7.16 -11.48
CA SER A 135 -14.48 6.55 -12.79
C SER A 135 -14.40 7.57 -13.92
N GLU A 136 -15.03 8.73 -13.75
CA GLU A 136 -15.01 9.83 -14.73
C GLU A 136 -13.59 10.35 -14.97
N GLU A 137 -12.81 10.56 -13.90
CA GLU A 137 -11.42 11.00 -14.02
C GLU A 137 -10.53 9.96 -14.70
N ALA A 138 -10.71 8.67 -14.36
CA ALA A 138 -9.93 7.59 -14.97
C ALA A 138 -10.18 7.52 -16.49
N GLU A 139 -11.42 7.65 -16.92
CA GLU A 139 -11.80 7.70 -18.34
C GLU A 139 -11.22 8.93 -19.04
N LEU A 140 -11.41 10.12 -18.45
CA LEU A 140 -10.92 11.39 -19.02
C LEU A 140 -9.41 11.45 -19.15
N GLN A 141 -8.67 10.81 -18.24
CA GLN A 141 -7.21 10.79 -18.22
C GLN A 141 -6.61 9.53 -18.88
N SER A 142 -7.42 8.68 -19.50
CA SER A 142 -6.99 7.40 -20.09
C SER A 142 -6.23 6.51 -19.09
N LYS A 143 -6.57 6.58 -17.80
CA LYS A 143 -5.95 5.81 -16.73
C LYS A 143 -6.69 4.49 -16.54
N LEU A 144 -5.94 3.44 -16.18
CA LEU A 144 -6.54 2.20 -15.70
C LEU A 144 -7.32 2.50 -14.41
N LEU A 145 -8.63 2.23 -14.40
CA LEU A 145 -9.50 2.53 -13.26
C LEU A 145 -8.94 1.99 -11.93
N LYS A 146 -8.47 0.74 -11.92
CA LYS A 146 -7.88 0.11 -10.73
C LYS A 146 -6.60 0.82 -10.26
N ALA A 147 -5.79 1.35 -11.17
CA ALA A 147 -4.59 2.11 -10.83
C ALA A 147 -4.94 3.49 -10.26
N HIS A 148 -5.96 4.17 -10.82
CA HIS A 148 -6.43 5.46 -10.31
C HIS A 148 -7.01 5.32 -8.89
N TRP A 149 -7.77 4.24 -8.65
CA TRP A 149 -8.24 3.89 -7.31
C TRP A 149 -7.10 3.66 -6.31
N ALA A 150 -6.09 2.88 -6.70
CA ALA A 150 -4.93 2.64 -5.85
C ALA A 150 -4.20 3.96 -5.54
N HIS A 151 -4.01 4.82 -6.55
CA HIS A 151 -3.39 6.14 -6.38
C HIS A 151 -4.13 6.99 -5.35
N LEU A 152 -5.44 7.18 -5.51
CA LEU A 152 -6.23 8.01 -4.60
C LEU A 152 -6.26 7.46 -3.16
N MET A 153 -6.24 6.14 -2.99
CA MET A 153 -6.21 5.53 -1.67
C MET A 153 -4.84 5.72 -0.98
N ILE A 154 -3.75 5.54 -1.72
CA ILE A 154 -2.38 5.80 -1.24
C ILE A 154 -2.24 7.28 -0.87
N HIS A 155 -2.67 8.17 -1.76
CA HIS A 155 -2.71 9.61 -1.53
C HIS A 155 -3.48 9.96 -0.25
N GLY A 156 -4.65 9.33 -0.06
CA GLY A 156 -5.46 9.51 1.13
C GLY A 156 -4.73 9.11 2.42
N VAL A 157 -4.04 7.96 2.42
CA VAL A 157 -3.23 7.47 3.56
C VAL A 157 -2.07 8.41 3.87
N LEU A 158 -1.38 8.94 2.86
CA LEU A 158 -0.29 9.88 3.04
C LEU A 158 -0.79 11.16 3.74
N HIS A 159 -1.94 11.70 3.31
CA HIS A 159 -2.57 12.82 4.01
C HIS A 159 -2.95 12.50 5.46
N LEU A 160 -3.52 11.31 5.73
CA LEU A 160 -3.82 10.90 7.10
C LEU A 160 -2.55 10.77 7.97
N SER A 161 -1.40 10.54 7.35
CA SER A 161 -0.12 10.40 8.02
C SER A 161 0.65 11.71 8.16
N GLY A 162 0.05 12.84 7.76
CA GLY A 162 0.61 14.18 7.91
C GLY A 162 1.45 14.68 6.74
N PHE A 163 1.45 13.98 5.60
CA PHE A 163 2.05 14.52 4.37
C PHE A 163 1.10 15.53 3.73
N ASP A 164 1.67 16.61 3.19
CA ASP A 164 0.97 17.61 2.40
C ASP A 164 1.69 17.85 1.07
N HIS A 165 1.07 18.67 0.23
CA HIS A 165 1.60 19.07 -1.06
C HIS A 165 1.43 20.60 -1.24
N GLU A 166 1.54 21.38 -0.16
CA GLU A 166 1.36 22.85 -0.22
C GLU A 166 2.58 23.59 -0.77
N SER A 167 3.77 22.98 -0.65
CA SER A 167 5.01 23.48 -1.23
C SER A 167 5.58 22.47 -2.23
N ASP A 168 6.36 22.95 -3.21
CA ASP A 168 6.99 22.09 -4.22
C ASP A 168 7.85 20.98 -3.60
N ALA A 169 8.54 21.28 -2.49
CA ALA A 169 9.37 20.30 -1.79
C ALA A 169 8.52 19.22 -1.09
N ALA A 170 7.42 19.62 -0.45
CA ALA A 170 6.49 18.69 0.18
C ALA A 170 5.77 17.83 -0.88
N ALA A 171 5.33 18.45 -1.98
CA ALA A 171 4.74 17.77 -3.12
C ALA A 171 5.69 16.72 -3.69
N ALA A 172 6.93 17.10 -4.05
CA ALA A 172 7.92 16.16 -4.58
C ALA A 172 8.20 14.98 -3.63
N GLN A 173 8.22 15.23 -2.32
CA GLN A 173 8.36 14.17 -1.34
C GLN A 173 7.15 13.22 -1.34
N MET A 174 5.93 13.77 -1.26
CA MET A 174 4.69 12.98 -1.27
C MET A 174 4.55 12.18 -2.57
N GLU A 175 4.77 12.81 -3.72
CA GLU A 175 4.76 12.18 -5.04
C GLU A 175 5.74 11.00 -5.12
N SER A 176 6.94 11.14 -4.54
CA SER A 176 7.90 10.05 -4.52
C SER A 176 7.39 8.80 -3.79
N TYR A 177 6.66 8.98 -2.67
CA TYR A 177 6.04 7.86 -1.96
C TYR A 177 4.91 7.22 -2.76
N GLU A 178 4.09 8.04 -3.42
CA GLU A 178 3.01 7.54 -4.27
C GLU A 178 3.53 6.71 -5.44
N ILE A 179 4.53 7.23 -6.16
CA ILE A 179 5.16 6.57 -7.30
C ILE A 179 5.78 5.24 -6.86
N ASN A 180 6.60 5.25 -5.80
CA ASN A 180 7.26 4.05 -5.29
C ASN A 180 6.25 2.98 -4.83
N THR A 181 5.15 3.40 -4.20
CA THR A 181 4.11 2.48 -3.74
C THR A 181 3.37 1.85 -4.91
N LEU A 182 2.99 2.65 -5.91
CA LEU A 182 2.28 2.18 -7.10
C LEU A 182 3.14 1.25 -7.93
N GLU A 183 4.43 1.55 -8.11
CA GLU A 183 5.37 0.67 -8.80
C GLU A 183 5.46 -0.70 -8.13
N LYS A 184 5.56 -0.74 -6.79
CA LYS A 184 5.56 -1.98 -6.00
C LYS A 184 4.26 -2.79 -6.12
N LEU A 185 3.15 -2.13 -6.45
CA LEU A 185 1.85 -2.74 -6.73
C LEU A 185 1.69 -3.16 -8.20
N GLY A 186 2.65 -2.84 -9.07
CA GLY A 186 2.59 -3.11 -10.51
C GLY A 186 1.72 -2.12 -11.28
N PHE A 187 1.46 -0.94 -10.74
CA PHE A 187 0.72 0.13 -11.40
C PHE A 187 1.65 1.17 -12.03
N PRO A 188 1.23 1.84 -13.12
CA PRO A 188 2.02 2.89 -13.76
C PRO A 188 2.14 4.12 -12.85
N ASN A 189 3.15 4.93 -13.14
CA ASN A 189 3.31 6.24 -12.49
C ASN A 189 2.09 7.14 -12.81
N PRO A 190 1.39 7.67 -11.79
CA PRO A 190 0.13 8.40 -11.99
C PRO A 190 0.30 9.82 -12.56
N TYR A 191 1.54 10.33 -12.56
CA TYR A 191 1.94 11.64 -13.07
C TYR A 191 2.39 11.61 -14.53
N LEU A 192 2.61 10.41 -15.07
CA LEU A 192 2.79 10.25 -16.51
C LEU A 192 1.39 10.15 -17.13
N ILE A 193 1.10 11.04 -18.08
CA ILE A 193 -0.11 10.95 -18.89
C ILE A 193 0.00 9.65 -19.70
N GLY A 194 -1.03 8.82 -19.62
CA GLY A 194 -1.17 7.57 -20.40
C GLY A 194 -1.45 7.84 -21.86
#